data_AF-A0A2W4QXE4-F1
#
_entry.id   AF-A0A2W4QXE4-F1
#
_cell.length_a   1.000
_cell.length_b   1.000
_cell.length_c   1.000
_cell.angle_alpha   90.00
_cell.angle_beta   90.00
_cell.angle_gamma   90.00
#
_symmetry.space_group_name_H-M   'P 1'
#
loop_
_entity.id
_entity.type
_entity.pdbx_description
1 polymer ?
#
loop_
_entity_poly.entity_id
_entity_poly.type
_entity_poly.pdbx_seq_one_letter_code
_entity_poly.pdbx_strand_id
1 'polypeptide(L)'
;LNAKAAGFATLEVFDEAGFTLPIMISGTITDRSGRTLSGQTVEAFWYSLRHLKPFSVGLNCALGAEAMRPFLADLAAVADTLVSAYPNAGLPNAMGEYDETPHEMACHIESWARDGLVNIVGGCCGSTPEHIKHIREHVEKYPPRKIPKLEPRMRLSGLEPFVHG
;
A
#
# COMPACT_ATOMS: atom_id res chain seq x y z
N LEU A 1 7.11 -14.41 2.10
CA LEU A 1 8.01 -15.03 3.11
C LEU A 1 8.93 -13.99 3.76
N ASN A 2 9.70 -13.22 2.97
CA ASN A 2 10.68 -12.25 3.48
C ASN A 2 10.09 -11.18 4.42
N ALA A 3 8.93 -10.61 4.10
CA ALA A 3 8.27 -9.63 4.96
C ALA A 3 7.86 -10.21 6.34
N LYS A 4 7.47 -11.50 6.40
CA LYS A 4 7.17 -12.16 7.67
C LYS A 4 8.43 -12.37 8.50
N ALA A 5 9.53 -12.76 7.86
CA ALA A 5 10.82 -12.91 8.54
C ALA A 5 11.33 -11.56 9.08
N ALA A 6 11.23 -10.49 8.28
CA ALA A 6 11.58 -9.12 8.73
C ALA A 6 10.68 -8.65 9.88
N GLY A 7 9.38 -8.92 9.82
CA GLY A 7 8.44 -8.62 10.90
C GLY A 7 8.77 -9.37 12.19
N PHE A 8 9.07 -10.67 12.09
CA PHE A 8 9.48 -11.49 13.23
C PHE A 8 10.76 -10.93 13.89
N ALA A 9 11.81 -10.71 13.11
CA ALA A 9 13.07 -10.14 13.61
C ALA A 9 12.86 -8.74 14.24
N THR A 10 11.96 -7.93 13.68
CA THR A 10 11.61 -6.62 14.26
C THR A 10 10.98 -6.77 15.63
N LEU A 11 10.06 -7.73 15.80
CA LEU A 11 9.41 -7.99 17.08
C LEU A 11 10.39 -8.55 18.12
N GLU A 12 11.32 -9.42 17.72
CA GLU A 12 12.39 -9.89 18.62
C GLU A 12 13.24 -8.73 19.15
N VAL A 13 13.65 -7.81 18.27
CA VAL A 13 14.42 -6.62 18.68
C VAL A 13 13.60 -5.70 19.60
N PHE A 14 12.31 -5.54 19.35
CA PHE A 14 11.44 -4.77 20.24
C PHE A 14 11.33 -5.39 21.64
N ASP A 15 11.20 -6.72 21.71
CA ASP A 15 11.15 -7.46 22.97
C ASP A 15 12.48 -7.35 23.74
N GLU A 16 13.62 -7.50 23.05
CA GLU A 16 14.96 -7.37 23.64
C GLU A 16 15.25 -5.95 24.13
N ALA A 17 14.86 -4.93 23.36
CA ALA A 17 15.13 -3.53 23.68
C ALA A 17 14.10 -2.91 24.65
N GLY A 18 12.99 -3.60 24.93
CA GLY A 18 11.95 -3.15 25.85
C GLY A 18 11.12 -1.96 25.34
N PHE A 19 11.06 -1.75 24.02
CA PHE A 19 10.22 -0.72 23.41
C PHE A 19 9.58 -1.21 22.11
N THR A 20 8.46 -0.60 21.73
CA THR A 20 7.76 -0.88 20.46
C THR A 20 7.60 0.39 19.65
N LEU A 21 7.84 0.30 18.34
CA LEU A 21 7.57 1.38 17.39
C LEU A 21 6.50 0.97 16.37
N PRO A 22 5.79 1.94 15.75
CA PRO A 22 4.90 1.68 14.63
C PRO A 22 5.61 0.99 13.46
N ILE A 23 5.04 -0.11 12.97
CA ILE A 23 5.54 -0.82 11.77
C ILE A 23 4.68 -0.41 10.57
N MET A 24 5.32 0.03 9.49
CA MET A 24 4.67 0.20 8.18
C MET A 24 5.07 -0.96 7.27
N ILE A 25 4.09 -1.58 6.61
CA ILE A 25 4.33 -2.69 5.69
C ILE A 25 3.82 -2.27 4.31
N SER A 26 4.67 -2.34 3.30
CA SER A 26 4.25 -2.08 1.91
C SER A 26 4.63 -3.24 1.00
N GLY A 27 3.66 -3.65 0.19
CA GLY A 27 3.85 -4.66 -0.85
C GLY A 27 4.03 -4.00 -2.23
N THR A 28 4.62 -4.74 -3.16
CA THR A 28 4.73 -4.30 -4.56
C THR A 28 3.99 -5.31 -5.43
N ILE A 29 3.02 -4.81 -6.20
CA ILE A 29 2.32 -5.56 -7.25
C ILE A 29 3.11 -5.39 -8.55
N THR A 30 3.60 -6.49 -9.11
CA THR A 30 4.64 -6.44 -10.15
C THR A 30 4.11 -6.03 -11.52
N ASP A 31 2.84 -6.30 -11.81
CA ASP A 31 2.20 -6.00 -13.08
C ASP A 31 0.66 -6.00 -12.96
N ARG A 32 -0.03 -5.96 -14.09
CA ARG A 32 -1.50 -5.96 -14.17
C ARG A 32 -2.16 -7.26 -13.72
N SER A 33 -1.41 -8.33 -13.42
CA SER A 33 -1.96 -9.57 -12.86
C SER A 33 -2.49 -9.39 -11.43
N GLY A 34 -2.12 -8.30 -10.75
CA GLY A 34 -2.56 -8.02 -9.39
C GLY A 34 -1.84 -8.84 -8.32
N ARG A 35 -0.67 -9.40 -8.66
CA ARG A 35 0.11 -10.25 -7.77
C ARG A 35 1.44 -9.62 -7.37
N THR A 36 1.90 -9.99 -6.18
CA THR A 36 3.29 -9.78 -5.77
C THR A 36 4.22 -10.69 -6.58
N LEU A 37 5.53 -10.44 -6.51
CA LEU A 37 6.53 -11.30 -7.17
C LEU A 37 6.43 -12.78 -6.73
N SER A 38 6.01 -13.05 -5.50
CA SER A 38 5.78 -14.41 -5.00
C SER A 38 4.40 -14.97 -5.36
N GLY A 39 3.62 -14.27 -6.19
CA GLY A 39 2.32 -14.71 -6.70
C GLY A 39 1.11 -14.45 -5.80
N GLN A 40 1.26 -13.70 -4.70
CA GLN A 40 0.13 -13.44 -3.79
C GLN A 40 -0.75 -12.31 -4.32
N THR A 41 -2.08 -12.48 -4.25
CA THR A 41 -3.02 -11.37 -4.39
C THR A 41 -2.92 -10.40 -3.21
N VAL A 42 -3.46 -9.20 -3.36
CA VAL A 42 -3.42 -8.13 -2.35
C VAL A 42 -4.07 -8.56 -1.03
N GLU A 43 -5.23 -9.20 -1.09
CA GLU A 43 -5.93 -9.69 0.11
C GLU A 43 -5.13 -10.82 0.79
N ALA A 44 -4.59 -11.76 0.02
CA ALA A 44 -3.72 -12.81 0.55
C ALA A 44 -2.48 -12.21 1.23
N PHE A 45 -1.85 -11.22 0.61
CA PHE A 45 -0.72 -10.49 1.17
C PHE A 45 -1.08 -9.88 2.53
N TRP A 46 -2.20 -9.16 2.61
CA TRP A 46 -2.67 -8.56 3.86
C TRP A 46 -2.91 -9.61 4.96
N TYR A 47 -3.67 -10.67 4.67
CA TYR A 47 -3.94 -11.72 5.65
C TYR A 47 -2.67 -12.43 6.13
N SER A 48 -1.66 -12.52 5.27
CA SER A 48 -0.38 -13.14 5.64
C SER A 48 0.44 -12.32 6.64
N LEU A 49 0.20 -11.00 6.76
CA LEU A 49 1.01 -10.05 7.54
C LEU A 49 0.25 -9.34 8.66
N ARG A 50 -1.09 -9.37 8.67
CA ARG A 50 -1.92 -8.67 9.67
C ARG A 50 -1.61 -9.02 11.14
N HIS A 51 -1.06 -10.22 11.38
CA HIS A 51 -0.64 -10.67 12.71
C HIS A 51 0.47 -9.79 13.32
N LEU A 52 1.21 -9.04 12.50
CA LEU A 52 2.21 -8.07 12.93
C LEU A 52 1.60 -6.76 13.46
N LYS A 53 0.27 -6.60 13.38
CA LYS A 53 -0.47 -5.40 13.81
C LYS A 53 0.16 -4.08 13.33
N PRO A 54 0.43 -3.93 12.02
CA PRO A 54 1.14 -2.76 11.53
C PRO A 54 0.30 -1.49 11.69
N PHE A 55 0.99 -0.37 11.87
CA PHE A 55 0.40 0.96 11.85
C PHE A 55 -0.22 1.28 10.49
N SER A 56 0.41 0.84 9.40
CA SER A 56 -0.18 0.87 8.07
C SER A 56 0.21 -0.32 7.22
N VAL A 57 -0.67 -0.68 6.29
CA VAL A 57 -0.38 -1.60 5.18
C VAL A 57 -0.56 -0.86 3.86
N GLY A 58 0.26 -1.14 2.86
CA GLY A 58 0.22 -0.38 1.62
C GLY A 58 0.75 -1.06 0.38
N LEU A 59 0.72 -0.29 -0.70
CA LEU A 59 1.31 -0.63 -1.99
C LEU A 59 2.30 0.43 -2.44
N ASN A 60 3.42 0.00 -3.05
CA ASN A 60 4.42 0.90 -3.58
C ASN A 60 5.15 0.39 -4.81
N CYS A 61 5.70 1.34 -5.57
CA CYS A 61 6.52 1.09 -6.74
C CYS A 61 5.78 0.27 -7.83
N ALA A 62 6.55 -0.15 -8.85
CA ALA A 62 6.18 -0.94 -10.03
C ALA A 62 5.09 -0.35 -10.95
N LEU A 63 4.06 0.26 -10.37
CA LEU A 63 2.92 0.83 -11.06
C LEU A 63 2.85 2.33 -10.81
N GLY A 64 2.38 3.06 -11.84
CA GLY A 64 1.88 4.42 -11.68
C GLY A 64 0.54 4.45 -10.93
N ALA A 65 0.08 5.66 -10.59
CA ALA A 65 -1.11 5.86 -9.76
C ALA A 65 -2.39 5.30 -10.41
N GLU A 66 -2.58 5.49 -11.72
CA GLU A 66 -3.76 4.96 -12.40
C GLU A 66 -3.82 3.43 -12.34
N ALA A 67 -2.72 2.75 -12.65
CA ALA A 67 -2.63 1.29 -12.68
C ALA A 67 -2.69 0.65 -11.28
N MET A 68 -2.26 1.35 -10.23
CA MET A 68 -2.28 0.86 -8.85
C MET A 68 -3.69 0.91 -8.22
N ARG A 69 -4.56 1.81 -8.70
CA ARG A 69 -5.88 2.09 -8.10
C ARG A 69 -6.74 0.84 -7.82
N PRO A 70 -6.94 -0.13 -8.74
CA PRO A 70 -7.79 -1.29 -8.46
C PRO A 70 -7.27 -2.13 -7.28
N PHE A 71 -5.97 -2.38 -7.24
CA PHE A 71 -5.32 -3.14 -6.17
C PHE A 71 -5.36 -2.42 -4.83
N LEU A 72 -5.26 -1.09 -4.87
CA LEU A 72 -5.42 -0.25 -3.69
C LEU A 72 -6.85 -0.31 -3.15
N ALA A 73 -7.87 -0.32 -4.02
CA ALA A 73 -9.26 -0.47 -3.63
C ALA A 73 -9.51 -1.84 -2.97
N ASP A 74 -8.96 -2.92 -3.52
CA ASP A 74 -9.04 -4.27 -2.93
C ASP A 74 -8.41 -4.28 -1.53
N LEU A 75 -7.21 -3.71 -1.36
CA LEU A 75 -6.56 -3.59 -0.04
C LEU A 75 -7.42 -2.79 0.93
N ALA A 76 -7.95 -1.65 0.48
CA ALA A 76 -8.75 -0.74 1.29
C ALA A 76 -10.06 -1.39 1.77
N ALA A 77 -10.61 -2.35 1.04
CA ALA A 77 -11.80 -3.08 1.46
C ALA A 77 -11.54 -4.05 2.63
N VAL A 78 -10.33 -4.62 2.71
CA VAL A 78 -10.02 -5.73 3.64
C VAL A 78 -9.05 -5.36 4.78
N ALA A 79 -8.38 -4.21 4.69
CA ALA A 79 -7.44 -3.75 5.71
C ALA A 79 -8.16 -3.18 6.94
N ASP A 80 -7.94 -3.78 8.11
CA ASP A 80 -8.44 -3.27 9.41
C ASP A 80 -7.47 -2.28 10.08
N THR A 81 -6.53 -1.72 9.30
CA THR A 81 -5.55 -0.69 9.71
C THR A 81 -5.49 0.45 8.68
N LEU A 82 -4.57 1.41 8.87
CA LEU A 82 -4.35 2.50 7.92
C LEU A 82 -3.81 1.97 6.58
N VAL A 83 -4.23 2.57 5.48
CA VAL A 83 -3.75 2.24 4.14
C VAL A 83 -2.76 3.29 3.65
N SER A 84 -1.56 2.86 3.26
CA SER A 84 -0.55 3.71 2.63
C SER A 84 -0.38 3.40 1.14
N ALA A 85 -0.15 4.40 0.29
CA ALA A 85 0.15 4.18 -1.12
C ALA A 85 1.16 5.20 -1.66
N TYR A 86 2.20 4.72 -2.33
CA TYR A 86 3.20 5.60 -2.95
C TYR A 86 3.65 5.01 -4.31
N PRO A 87 2.96 5.38 -5.40
CA PRO A 87 3.23 4.86 -6.74
C PRO A 87 4.46 5.50 -7.37
N ASN A 88 4.90 4.97 -8.51
CA ASN A 88 5.86 5.65 -9.36
C ASN A 88 5.20 6.85 -10.08
N ALA A 89 6.01 7.78 -10.59
CA ALA A 89 5.57 8.82 -11.52
C ALA A 89 5.34 8.21 -12.92
N GLY A 90 4.25 7.45 -13.06
CA GLY A 90 3.95 6.66 -14.25
C GLY A 90 4.78 5.36 -14.37
N LEU A 91 4.73 4.74 -15.54
CA LEU A 91 5.58 3.61 -15.91
C LEU A 91 6.90 4.13 -16.51
N PRO A 92 8.03 3.43 -16.31
CA PRO A 92 9.29 3.84 -16.93
C PRO A 92 9.19 3.75 -18.46
N ASN A 93 9.73 4.76 -19.15
CA ASN A 93 9.81 4.77 -20.60
C ASN A 93 10.95 3.85 -21.11
N ALA A 94 11.15 3.79 -22.43
CA ALA A 94 12.17 2.92 -23.03
C ALA A 94 13.61 3.24 -22.59
N MET A 95 13.86 4.44 -22.08
CA MET A 95 15.14 4.89 -21.51
C MET A 95 15.23 4.65 -20.00
N GLY A 96 14.17 4.13 -19.37
CA GLY A 96 14.09 3.93 -17.92
C GLY A 96 13.73 5.19 -17.13
N GLU A 97 13.31 6.26 -17.80
CA GLU A 97 12.92 7.53 -17.17
C GLU A 97 11.40 7.57 -16.90
N TYR A 98 10.98 8.53 -16.06
CA TYR A 98 9.60 8.69 -15.62
C TYR A 98 9.06 10.03 -16.13
N ASP A 99 8.09 9.97 -17.04
CA ASP A 99 7.60 11.15 -17.78
C ASP A 99 6.34 11.77 -17.17
N GLU A 100 5.67 11.10 -16.23
CA GLU A 100 4.46 11.61 -15.58
C GLU A 100 4.80 12.86 -14.77
N THR A 101 4.08 13.95 -15.02
CA THR A 101 4.35 15.23 -14.37
C THR A 101 3.80 15.29 -12.94
N PRO A 102 4.28 16.23 -12.10
CA PRO A 102 3.73 16.46 -10.76
C PRO A 102 2.20 16.62 -10.71
N HIS A 103 1.64 17.33 -11.69
CA HIS A 103 0.19 17.57 -11.74
C HIS A 103 -0.59 16.33 -12.16
N GLU A 104 -0.11 15.57 -13.15
CA GLU A 104 -0.77 14.34 -13.61
C GLU A 104 -0.80 13.29 -12.50
N MET A 105 0.34 13.02 -11.87
CA MET A 105 0.43 12.09 -10.75
C MET A 105 -0.51 12.49 -9.60
N ALA A 106 -0.56 13.78 -9.27
CA ALA A 106 -1.44 14.29 -8.23
C ALA A 106 -2.93 14.17 -8.58
N CYS A 107 -3.32 14.43 -9.83
CA CYS A 107 -4.70 14.22 -10.30
C CYS A 107 -5.16 12.77 -10.15
N HIS A 108 -4.28 11.81 -10.46
CA HIS A 108 -4.59 10.38 -10.26
C HIS A 108 -4.73 10.03 -8.78
N ILE A 109 -3.81 10.49 -7.93
CA ILE A 109 -3.85 10.26 -6.48
C ILE A 109 -5.04 10.95 -5.83
N GLU A 110 -5.47 12.10 -6.35
CA GLU A 110 -6.67 12.82 -5.87
C GLU A 110 -7.90 11.91 -5.90
N SER A 111 -8.05 11.09 -6.94
CA SER A 111 -9.16 10.14 -7.05
C SER A 111 -9.18 9.14 -5.88
N TRP A 112 -8.00 8.69 -5.41
CA TRP A 112 -7.90 7.77 -4.28
C TRP A 112 -8.35 8.41 -2.97
N ALA A 113 -7.94 9.67 -2.76
CA ALA A 113 -8.32 10.43 -1.57
C ALA A 113 -9.81 10.75 -1.57
N ARG A 114 -10.35 11.17 -2.73
CA ARG A 114 -11.78 11.43 -2.93
C ARG A 114 -12.64 10.21 -2.63
N ASP A 115 -12.20 9.04 -3.09
CA ASP A 115 -12.92 7.77 -2.89
C ASP A 115 -12.64 7.13 -1.52
N GLY A 116 -11.84 7.79 -0.67
CA GLY A 116 -11.55 7.32 0.68
C GLY A 116 -10.74 6.02 0.72
N LEU A 117 -9.81 5.81 -0.21
CA LEU A 117 -9.01 4.58 -0.30
C LEU A 117 -7.74 4.62 0.55
N VAL A 118 -7.25 5.80 0.92
CA VAL A 118 -5.92 6.00 1.51
C VAL A 118 -5.94 6.81 2.80
N ASN A 119 -4.96 6.56 3.65
CA ASN A 119 -4.65 7.33 4.86
C ASN A 119 -3.31 8.07 4.74
N ILE A 120 -2.34 7.47 4.04
CA ILE A 120 -1.00 8.00 3.84
C ILE A 120 -0.67 7.91 2.35
N VAL A 121 -0.21 9.00 1.75
CA VAL A 121 0.19 9.05 0.33
C VAL A 121 1.59 9.59 0.17
N GLY A 122 2.28 9.14 -0.88
CA GLY A 122 3.61 9.61 -1.23
C GLY A 122 3.95 9.29 -2.69
N GLY A 123 5.24 9.29 -3.00
CA GLY A 123 5.75 8.90 -4.31
C GLY A 123 6.95 7.96 -4.18
N CYS A 124 7.21 7.18 -5.23
CA CYS A 124 8.30 6.22 -5.30
C CYS A 124 9.27 6.62 -6.43
N CYS A 125 9.56 5.74 -7.39
CA CYS A 125 10.49 6.04 -8.47
C CYS A 125 9.93 7.14 -9.39
N GLY A 126 10.79 8.08 -9.78
CA GLY A 126 10.41 9.24 -10.61
C GLY A 126 9.81 10.41 -9.84
N SER A 127 9.31 10.20 -8.63
CA SER A 127 8.72 11.27 -7.83
C SER A 127 9.77 12.23 -7.27
N THR A 128 9.44 13.52 -7.26
CA THR A 128 10.30 14.62 -6.78
C THR A 128 9.60 15.42 -5.68
N PRO A 129 10.28 16.35 -4.98
CA PRO A 129 9.62 17.26 -4.05
C PRO A 129 8.44 18.04 -4.66
N GLU A 130 8.51 18.38 -5.95
CA GLU A 130 7.40 19.02 -6.67
C GLU A 130 6.18 18.09 -6.78
N HIS A 131 6.39 16.79 -7.06
CA HIS A 131 5.31 15.80 -7.02
C HIS A 131 4.66 15.74 -5.64
N ILE A 132 5.46 15.68 -4.57
CA ILE A 132 4.93 15.63 -3.20
C ILE A 132 4.13 16.89 -2.86
N LYS A 133 4.59 18.06 -3.30
CA LYS A 133 3.85 19.32 -3.14
C LYS A 133 2.49 19.27 -3.84
N HIS A 134 2.46 18.88 -5.11
CA HIS A 134 1.21 18.76 -5.87
C HIS A 134 0.26 17.72 -5.25
N ILE A 135 0.79 16.55 -4.83
CA ILE A 135 0.00 15.52 -4.15
C ILE A 135 -0.68 16.10 -2.91
N ARG A 136 0.08 16.77 -2.03
CA ARG A 136 -0.47 17.41 -0.83
C ARG A 136 -1.61 18.37 -1.17
N GLU A 137 -1.38 19.31 -2.09
CA GLU A 137 -2.36 20.34 -2.47
C GLU A 137 -3.65 19.72 -3.03
N HIS A 138 -3.56 18.59 -3.74
CA HIS A 138 -4.74 17.92 -4.30
C HIS A 138 -5.50 17.11 -3.25
N VAL A 139 -4.81 16.46 -2.31
CA VAL A 139 -5.45 15.53 -1.36
C VAL A 139 -5.90 16.19 -0.05
N GLU A 140 -5.33 17.33 0.37
CA GLU A 140 -5.56 17.91 1.70
C GLU A 140 -7.03 18.30 1.99
N LYS A 141 -7.83 18.50 0.93
CA LYS A 141 -9.27 18.79 1.02
C LYS A 141 -10.14 17.57 1.32
N TYR A 142 -9.59 16.35 1.27
CA TYR A 142 -10.33 15.11 1.52
C TYR A 142 -10.01 14.53 2.89
N PRO A 143 -11.00 13.95 3.58
CA PRO A 143 -10.75 13.24 4.83
C PRO A 143 -9.97 11.94 4.55
N PRO A 144 -9.11 11.49 5.48
CA PRO A 144 -8.48 10.17 5.39
C PRO A 144 -9.53 9.05 5.36
N ARG A 145 -9.17 7.92 4.74
CA ARG A 145 -9.97 6.69 4.75
C ARG A 145 -10.43 6.31 6.15
N LYS A 146 -11.71 5.98 6.29
CA LYS A 146 -12.24 5.38 7.53
C LYS A 146 -11.84 3.90 7.58
N ILE A 147 -11.24 3.49 8.70
CA ILE A 147 -10.87 2.09 8.91
C ILE A 147 -12.17 1.27 9.11
N PRO A 148 -12.42 0.23 8.29
CA PRO A 148 -13.61 -0.60 8.40
C PRO A 148 -13.57 -1.44 9.68
N LYS A 149 -14.74 -1.66 10.26
CA LYS A 149 -14.92 -2.70 11.28
C LYS A 149 -15.25 -4.00 10.56
N LEU A 150 -14.35 -4.98 10.66
CA LEU A 150 -14.51 -6.28 10.02
C LEU A 150 -14.98 -7.31 11.03
N GLU A 151 -15.95 -8.12 10.65
CA GLU A 151 -16.41 -9.23 11.49
C GLU A 151 -15.28 -10.25 11.73
N PRO A 152 -15.16 -10.79 12.95
CA PRO A 152 -14.25 -11.90 13.23
C PRO A 152 -14.59 -13.10 12.36
N ARG A 153 -13.67 -13.49 11.49
CA ARG A 153 -13.76 -14.68 10.62
C ARG A 153 -12.40 -15.34 10.53
N MET A 154 -12.40 -16.64 10.25
CA MET A 154 -11.18 -17.35 9.94
C MET A 154 -10.69 -16.92 8.57
N ARG A 155 -9.55 -16.21 8.55
CA ARG A 155 -8.91 -15.67 7.34
C ARG A 155 -7.56 -16.35 7.18
N LEU A 156 -7.45 -17.17 6.15
CA LEU A 156 -6.25 -17.90 5.79
C LEU A 156 -5.66 -17.31 4.51
N SER A 157 -4.37 -17.57 4.26
CA SER A 157 -3.65 -17.04 3.11
C SER A 157 -2.67 -18.07 2.56
N GLY A 158 -2.80 -18.36 1.26
CA GLY A 158 -1.78 -18.96 0.42
C GLY A 158 -1.30 -17.93 -0.62
N LEU A 159 -1.35 -18.30 -1.91
CA LEU A 159 -1.30 -17.31 -3.00
C LEU A 159 -2.61 -16.52 -3.13
N GLU A 160 -3.71 -17.16 -2.71
CA GLU A 160 -5.05 -16.58 -2.62
C GLU A 160 -5.53 -16.53 -1.18
N PRO A 161 -6.46 -15.62 -0.85
CA PRO A 161 -7.12 -15.61 0.43
C PRO A 161 -8.14 -16.74 0.52
N PHE A 162 -8.39 -17.21 1.73
CA PHE A 162 -9.53 -18.06 2.03
C PHE A 162 -10.21 -17.56 3.29
N VAL A 163 -11.50 -17.24 3.20
CA VAL A 163 -12.32 -16.78 4.32
C VAL A 163 -13.39 -17.83 4.59
N HIS A 164 -13.42 -18.34 5.82
CA HIS A 164 -14.45 -19.28 6.26
C HIS A 164 -15.44 -18.60 7.22
N GLY A 165 -16.73 -18.86 6.97
CA GLY A 165 -17.86 -18.17 7.61
C GLY A 165 -18.26 -16.89 6.90
#